data_AF-A0A1M2ZYS3-F1
#
_entry.id   AF-A0A1M2ZYS3-F1
#
_cell.length_a   1.000
_cell.length_b   1.000
_cell.length_c   1.000
_cell.angle_alpha   90.00
_cell.angle_beta   90.00
_cell.angle_gamma   90.00
#
_symmetry.space_group_name_H-M   'P 1'
#
loop_
_entity.id
_entity.type
_entity.pdbx_description
1 polymer ?
#
loop_
_entity_poly.entity_id
_entity_poly.type
_entity_poly.pdbx_seq_one_letter_code
_entity_poly.pdbx_strand_id
1 'polypeptide(L)'
;MAGCHRKPAVPPPPRLEIPVHLPETASTVVVPITAQLADLERALNRAVPQTLWSIDREEPRCVSAQRVKVFGERIKVTPDLACRIVGTVRRGPITLSGSGETLRINLPVNATISAEDVGGIIRRETATGAASVHGDVRLSVNPDWTPTAKVSIRYDWTTPPGVTLFGKRITFVDKADQKLAGVIAGLERDLPKELRALDARGQAAAAWREGFTVLQLNEDNPPVWLRITPTEIGYAGYRVVGRELRLTAIAKALTQTFVGDRPADPTPTPLPNLVRQSKQPHLTFQIPVVADYAQLEPVLARALKKLAARGITIPRAGPVDAKFDDVTIYATTDNRLAVGITVEAKLRSGVIEKTRGRVWLTGVPDNKANSEEVEIHDLRIAAETDREAVNLLIDLFKTPEVVEAIRQSLTQDFARDYDKVIGSARKAIAAKRLGDFMLRVNMKQVTHGRVVPTGSGLFLAVQARGDASIAYQPRPRAASTLHTPGPAKTR
;
A
#
# COMPACT_ATOMS: atom_id res chain seq x y z
N MET A 1 52.15 -13.54 49.02
CA MET A 1 51.41 -14.70 48.48
C MET A 1 51.03 -14.38 47.05
N ALA A 2 51.65 -15.06 46.09
CA ALA A 2 51.38 -14.89 44.66
C ALA A 2 50.13 -15.70 44.27
N GLY A 3 49.10 -15.02 43.76
CA GLY A 3 47.92 -15.67 43.20
C GLY A 3 48.19 -16.12 41.78
N CYS A 4 48.45 -17.41 41.57
CA CYS A 4 48.54 -18.00 40.24
C CYS A 4 47.16 -18.01 39.58
N HIS A 5 46.83 -16.97 38.81
CA HIS A 5 45.79 -17.07 37.78
C HIS A 5 46.28 -17.99 36.67
N ARG A 6 45.77 -19.23 36.64
CA ARG A 6 45.94 -20.14 35.50
C ARG A 6 45.29 -19.48 34.27
N LYS A 7 46.12 -18.92 33.38
CA LYS A 7 45.68 -18.51 32.04
C LYS A 7 45.05 -19.71 31.33
N PRO A 8 43.88 -19.56 30.66
CA PRO A 8 43.34 -20.62 29.82
C PRO A 8 44.39 -21.01 28.77
N ALA A 9 44.55 -22.32 28.53
CA ALA A 9 45.57 -22.85 27.62
C ALA A 9 45.42 -22.36 26.16
N VAL A 10 44.22 -21.88 25.80
CA VAL A 10 43.88 -21.32 24.49
C VAL A 10 42.93 -20.13 24.72
N PRO A 11 43.25 -18.92 24.21
CA PRO A 11 42.33 -17.79 24.29
C PRO A 11 41.09 -18.03 23.41
N PRO A 12 39.89 -17.60 23.83
CA PRO A 12 38.69 -17.71 23.01
C PRO A 12 38.80 -16.84 21.75
N PRO A 13 38.22 -17.26 20.61
CA PRO A 13 38.07 -16.39 19.44
C PRO A 13 37.34 -15.10 19.80
N PRO A 14 37.66 -13.95 19.18
CA PRO A 14 36.97 -12.69 19.47
C PRO A 14 35.48 -12.81 19.20
N ARG A 15 34.65 -12.35 20.15
CA ARG A 15 33.19 -12.32 20.00
C ARG A 15 32.79 -11.06 19.23
N LEU A 16 32.01 -11.23 18.18
CA LEU A 16 31.41 -10.13 17.46
C LEU A 16 30.05 -9.78 18.07
N GLU A 17 29.86 -8.50 18.36
CA GLU A 17 28.56 -7.92 18.75
C GLU A 17 28.00 -7.07 17.59
N ILE A 18 28.18 -7.53 16.36
CA ILE A 18 27.72 -6.80 15.17
C ILE A 18 26.19 -6.88 15.12
N PRO A 19 25.47 -5.74 15.17
CA PRO A 19 24.04 -5.72 14.96
C PRO A 19 23.70 -6.09 13.51
N VAL A 20 22.57 -6.75 13.32
CA VAL A 20 22.08 -7.12 11.99
C VAL A 20 21.74 -5.84 11.21
N HIS A 21 22.57 -5.48 10.23
CA HIS A 21 22.28 -4.40 9.28
C HIS A 21 21.79 -4.99 7.96
N LEU A 22 20.49 -4.89 7.71
CA LEU A 22 19.93 -5.21 6.41
C LEU A 22 20.03 -4.01 5.47
N PRO A 23 20.42 -4.21 4.20
CA PRO A 23 20.48 -3.12 3.24
C PRO A 23 19.08 -2.54 3.01
N GLU A 24 19.03 -1.23 2.82
CA GLU A 24 17.78 -0.57 2.42
C GLU A 24 17.36 -1.08 1.03
N THR A 25 16.08 -1.42 0.89
CA THR A 25 15.56 -1.91 -0.39
C THR A 25 14.50 -0.95 -0.91
N ALA A 26 14.64 -0.52 -2.16
CA ALA A 26 13.63 0.26 -2.85
C ALA A 26 12.45 -0.63 -3.27
N SER A 27 11.25 -0.17 -2.98
CA SER A 27 9.97 -0.80 -3.33
C SER A 27 9.15 0.12 -4.22
N THR A 28 8.56 -0.43 -5.29
CA THR A 28 7.61 0.31 -6.15
C THR A 28 6.26 -0.37 -6.12
N VAL A 29 5.29 0.25 -5.47
CA VAL A 29 3.92 -0.25 -5.41
C VAL A 29 3.09 0.47 -6.45
N VAL A 30 2.52 -0.28 -7.40
CA VAL A 30 1.45 0.24 -8.28
C VAL A 30 0.14 -0.24 -7.70
N VAL A 31 -0.70 0.73 -7.40
CA VAL A 31 -1.89 0.54 -6.63
C VAL A 31 -3.08 0.94 -7.49
N PRO A 32 -3.87 -0.02 -7.98
CA PRO A 32 -5.16 0.29 -8.56
C PRO A 32 -6.11 0.75 -7.44
N ILE A 33 -6.52 2.01 -7.51
CA ILE A 33 -7.62 2.58 -6.73
C ILE A 33 -8.90 2.35 -7.51
N THR A 34 -9.80 1.56 -6.94
CA THR A 34 -11.08 1.22 -7.59
C THR A 34 -12.24 1.95 -6.92
N ALA A 35 -13.17 2.45 -7.72
CA ALA A 35 -14.43 3.04 -7.29
C ALA A 35 -15.58 2.50 -8.15
N GLN A 36 -16.72 2.20 -7.53
CA GLN A 36 -17.92 1.76 -8.26
C GLN A 36 -18.62 2.97 -8.88
N LEU A 37 -19.00 2.87 -10.16
CA LEU A 37 -19.74 3.95 -10.82
C LEU A 37 -21.08 4.23 -10.13
N ALA A 38 -21.71 3.23 -9.51
CA ALA A 38 -22.94 3.40 -8.74
C ALA A 38 -22.77 4.33 -7.53
N ASP A 39 -21.59 4.36 -6.91
CA ASP A 39 -21.33 5.23 -5.76
C ASP A 39 -21.20 6.68 -6.23
N LEU A 40 -20.53 6.88 -7.36
CA LEU A 40 -20.40 8.18 -8.02
C LEU A 40 -21.75 8.69 -8.52
N GLU A 41 -22.59 7.83 -9.13
CA GLU A 41 -23.96 8.16 -9.52
C GLU A 41 -24.80 8.64 -8.33
N ARG A 42 -24.74 7.93 -7.20
CA ARG A 42 -25.46 8.33 -5.98
C ARG A 42 -24.97 9.67 -5.45
N ALA A 43 -23.66 9.92 -5.47
CA ALA A 43 -23.09 11.19 -5.06
C ALA A 43 -23.55 12.34 -5.98
N LEU A 44 -23.46 12.16 -7.30
CA LEU A 44 -23.91 13.15 -8.29
C LEU A 44 -25.42 13.44 -8.18
N ASN A 45 -26.24 12.41 -8.02
CA ASN A 45 -27.68 12.59 -7.86
C ASN A 45 -28.09 13.29 -6.55
N ARG A 46 -27.22 13.34 -5.53
CA ARG A 46 -27.43 14.13 -4.32
C ARG A 46 -26.91 15.55 -4.46
N ALA A 47 -25.77 15.73 -5.14
CA ALA A 47 -25.11 17.02 -5.27
C ALA A 47 -25.77 17.93 -6.31
N VAL A 48 -26.23 17.38 -7.44
CA VAL A 48 -26.89 18.16 -8.49
C VAL A 48 -28.36 18.36 -8.13
N PRO A 49 -28.90 19.59 -8.10
CA PRO A 49 -30.30 19.83 -7.77
C PRO A 49 -31.24 19.17 -8.78
N GLN A 50 -32.45 18.79 -8.33
CA GLN A 50 -33.48 18.22 -9.21
C GLN A 50 -34.04 19.26 -10.18
N THR A 51 -34.23 20.50 -9.71
CA THR A 51 -34.59 21.65 -10.54
C THR A 51 -33.29 22.33 -10.97
N LEU A 52 -32.98 22.26 -12.27
CA LEU A 52 -31.79 22.88 -12.84
C LEU A 52 -31.98 24.37 -13.12
N TRP A 53 -33.22 24.78 -13.40
CA TRP A 53 -33.56 26.17 -13.68
C TRP A 53 -35.05 26.42 -13.45
N SER A 54 -35.39 27.63 -13.03
CA SER A 54 -36.77 28.09 -12.92
C SER A 54 -36.88 29.56 -13.32
N ILE A 55 -38.01 29.92 -13.90
CA ILE A 55 -38.39 31.30 -14.19
C ILE A 55 -39.81 31.54 -13.69
N ASP A 56 -40.02 32.69 -13.09
CA ASP A 56 -41.32 33.22 -12.76
C ASP A 56 -41.20 34.74 -12.91
N ARG A 57 -41.66 35.26 -14.06
CA ARG A 57 -41.56 36.68 -14.37
C ARG A 57 -42.80 37.19 -15.07
N GLU A 58 -43.16 38.42 -14.79
CA GLU A 58 -44.09 39.16 -15.63
C GLU A 58 -43.32 39.74 -16.83
N GLU A 59 -43.81 39.46 -18.03
CA GLU A 59 -43.31 39.99 -19.28
C GLU A 59 -44.32 41.00 -19.83
N PRO A 60 -44.05 42.31 -19.74
CA PRO A 60 -44.99 43.34 -20.17
C PRO A 60 -45.24 43.37 -21.69
N ARG A 61 -44.38 42.74 -22.51
CA ARG A 61 -44.57 42.61 -23.96
C ARG A 61 -44.39 41.18 -24.44
N CYS A 62 -45.26 40.30 -23.98
CA CYS A 62 -45.27 38.89 -24.36
C CYS A 62 -45.74 38.70 -25.81
N VAL A 63 -46.77 39.43 -26.22
CA VAL A 63 -47.21 39.55 -27.62
C VAL A 63 -47.09 41.00 -28.05
N SER A 64 -46.29 41.25 -29.08
CA SER A 64 -46.11 42.60 -29.63
C SER A 64 -47.36 43.09 -30.32
N ALA A 65 -47.68 44.35 -30.10
CA ALA A 65 -48.75 45.05 -30.78
C ALA A 65 -48.68 44.94 -32.31
N GLN A 66 -49.78 44.50 -32.92
CA GLN A 66 -49.91 44.48 -34.37
C GLN A 66 -50.15 45.89 -34.89
N ARG A 67 -49.44 46.27 -35.95
CA ARG A 67 -49.60 47.55 -36.63
C ARG A 67 -49.99 47.29 -38.08
N VAL A 68 -51.12 47.83 -38.52
CA VAL A 68 -51.50 47.81 -39.95
C VAL A 68 -51.27 49.19 -40.56
N LYS A 69 -50.89 49.18 -41.83
CA LYS A 69 -50.63 50.40 -42.59
C LYS A 69 -51.94 50.85 -43.22
N VAL A 70 -52.47 51.99 -42.79
CA VAL A 70 -53.70 52.60 -43.31
C VAL A 70 -53.34 54.02 -43.73
N PHE A 71 -53.60 54.38 -44.99
CA PHE A 71 -53.27 55.70 -45.57
C PHE A 71 -51.83 56.19 -45.33
N GLY A 72 -50.84 55.29 -45.41
CA GLY A 72 -49.43 55.64 -45.26
C GLY A 72 -48.91 55.62 -43.82
N GLU A 73 -49.78 55.72 -42.82
CA GLU A 73 -49.43 55.66 -41.40
C GLU A 73 -49.59 54.25 -40.81
N ARG A 74 -48.71 53.89 -39.87
CA ARG A 74 -48.74 52.60 -39.16
C ARG A 74 -49.56 52.73 -37.88
N ILE A 75 -50.82 52.34 -37.94
CA ILE A 75 -51.77 52.41 -36.82
C ILE A 75 -51.65 51.14 -35.96
N LYS A 76 -51.54 51.32 -34.63
CA LYS A 76 -51.52 50.23 -33.64
C LYS A 76 -52.94 49.66 -33.51
N VAL A 77 -53.11 48.38 -33.87
CA VAL A 77 -54.42 47.69 -33.93
C VAL A 77 -54.69 46.89 -32.67
N THR A 78 -53.63 46.34 -32.07
CA THR A 78 -53.71 45.60 -30.81
C THR A 78 -52.71 46.17 -29.79
N PRO A 79 -53.05 46.22 -28.48
CA PRO A 79 -52.10 46.59 -27.44
C PRO A 79 -51.02 45.51 -27.29
N ASP A 80 -49.90 45.87 -26.64
CA ASP A 80 -48.93 44.87 -26.21
C ASP A 80 -49.56 44.06 -25.09
N LEU A 81 -49.54 42.73 -25.20
CA LEU A 81 -50.15 41.85 -24.20
C LEU A 81 -49.07 41.42 -23.20
N ALA A 82 -49.30 41.73 -21.93
CA ALA A 82 -48.49 41.19 -20.84
C ALA A 82 -48.81 39.71 -20.62
N CYS A 83 -47.85 38.94 -20.12
CA CYS A 83 -48.06 37.57 -19.64
C CYS A 83 -47.14 37.26 -18.46
N ARG A 84 -47.52 36.31 -17.61
CA ARG A 84 -46.64 35.73 -16.60
C ARG A 84 -45.98 34.48 -17.17
N ILE A 85 -44.66 34.50 -17.31
CA ILE A 85 -43.88 33.37 -17.79
C ILE A 85 -43.41 32.57 -16.58
N VAL A 86 -43.99 31.39 -16.40
CA VAL A 86 -43.59 30.42 -15.38
C VAL A 86 -42.94 29.24 -16.08
N GLY A 87 -41.77 28.81 -15.65
CA GLY A 87 -41.11 27.67 -16.27
C GLY A 87 -40.16 26.97 -15.33
N THR A 88 -40.02 25.66 -15.50
CA THR A 88 -39.07 24.85 -14.75
C THR A 88 -38.38 23.86 -15.67
N VAL A 89 -37.09 23.66 -15.41
CA VAL A 89 -36.28 22.60 -16.02
C VAL A 89 -35.89 21.64 -14.92
N ARG A 90 -36.34 20.40 -15.03
CA ARG A 90 -36.07 19.33 -14.08
C ARG A 90 -35.23 18.26 -14.73
N ARG A 91 -34.22 17.77 -14.01
CA ARG A 91 -33.48 16.58 -14.45
C ARG A 91 -34.16 15.31 -13.97
N GLY A 92 -33.93 14.22 -14.70
CA GLY A 92 -34.10 12.86 -14.18
C GLY A 92 -32.82 12.33 -13.53
N PRO A 93 -32.73 11.00 -13.33
CA PRO A 93 -31.57 10.38 -12.70
C PRO A 93 -30.32 10.50 -13.56
N ILE A 94 -29.22 10.96 -12.96
CA ILE A 94 -27.90 10.98 -13.61
C ILE A 94 -27.35 9.55 -13.60
N THR A 95 -26.93 9.05 -14.76
CA THR A 95 -26.31 7.73 -14.91
C THR A 95 -24.90 7.85 -15.48
N LEU A 96 -24.03 6.95 -15.06
CA LEU A 96 -22.62 6.87 -15.47
C LEU A 96 -22.34 5.55 -16.18
N SER A 97 -21.61 5.66 -17.28
CA SER A 97 -21.07 4.54 -18.05
C SER A 97 -19.70 4.95 -18.61
N GLY A 98 -19.06 4.08 -19.38
CA GLY A 98 -17.81 4.45 -20.04
C GLY A 98 -16.99 3.25 -20.48
N SER A 99 -15.87 3.55 -21.14
CA SER A 99 -14.88 2.57 -21.55
C SER A 99 -13.54 3.26 -21.71
N GLY A 100 -12.46 2.60 -21.27
CA GLY A 100 -11.11 3.18 -21.33
C GLY A 100 -11.05 4.50 -20.57
N GLU A 101 -10.53 5.55 -21.19
CA GLU A 101 -10.33 6.86 -20.55
C GLU A 101 -11.55 7.79 -20.66
N THR A 102 -12.69 7.32 -21.17
CA THR A 102 -13.88 8.16 -21.34
C THR A 102 -14.96 7.74 -20.35
N LEU A 103 -15.31 8.66 -19.43
CA LEU A 103 -16.49 8.56 -18.58
C LEU A 103 -17.67 9.23 -19.29
N ARG A 104 -18.77 8.49 -19.48
CA ARG A 104 -19.97 8.98 -20.13
C ARG A 104 -21.08 9.22 -19.12
N ILE A 105 -21.54 10.45 -19.06
CA ILE A 105 -22.66 10.93 -18.26
C ILE A 105 -23.90 10.96 -19.14
N ASN A 106 -25.00 10.38 -18.67
CA ASN A 106 -26.30 10.53 -19.28
C ASN A 106 -27.28 11.18 -18.30
N LEU A 107 -27.87 12.29 -18.73
CA LEU A 107 -28.73 13.15 -17.94
C LEU A 107 -30.00 13.48 -18.73
N PRO A 108 -31.13 12.80 -18.46
CA PRO A 108 -32.41 13.19 -19.04
C PRO A 108 -32.90 14.48 -18.40
N VAL A 109 -33.44 15.39 -19.20
CA VAL A 109 -33.94 16.70 -18.77
C VAL A 109 -35.32 16.95 -19.36
N ASN A 110 -36.24 17.43 -18.53
CA ASN A 110 -37.59 17.82 -18.91
C ASN A 110 -37.79 19.30 -18.60
N ALA A 111 -38.27 20.04 -19.59
CA ALA A 111 -38.60 21.45 -19.48
C ALA A 111 -40.10 21.66 -19.66
N THR A 112 -40.69 22.50 -18.81
CA THR A 112 -42.07 22.96 -18.93
C THR A 112 -42.06 24.46 -18.76
N ILE A 113 -42.58 25.19 -19.74
CA ILE A 113 -42.69 26.64 -19.73
C ILE A 113 -44.13 26.99 -20.07
N SER A 114 -44.79 27.78 -19.23
CA SER A 114 -46.13 28.27 -19.43
C SER A 114 -46.15 29.79 -19.48
N ALA A 115 -46.90 30.34 -20.43
CA ALA A 115 -47.35 31.72 -20.41
C ALA A 115 -48.76 31.74 -19.81
N GLU A 116 -48.90 32.32 -18.63
CA GLU A 116 -50.15 32.52 -17.91
C GLU A 116 -50.64 33.95 -18.11
N ASP A 117 -51.96 34.14 -18.03
CA ASP A 117 -52.62 35.45 -18.08
C ASP A 117 -52.22 36.33 -19.28
N VAL A 118 -52.16 35.74 -20.48
CA VAL A 118 -51.80 36.49 -21.69
C VAL A 118 -52.92 37.48 -22.03
N GLY A 119 -52.67 38.76 -21.78
CA GLY A 119 -53.60 39.85 -22.08
C GLY A 119 -54.94 39.77 -21.33
N GLY A 120 -55.03 39.00 -20.24
CA GLY A 120 -56.27 38.77 -19.48
C GLY A 120 -57.31 37.88 -20.17
N ILE A 121 -56.99 37.29 -21.33
CA ILE A 121 -57.94 36.55 -22.19
C ILE A 121 -57.60 35.06 -22.24
N ILE A 122 -56.31 34.71 -22.31
CA ILE A 122 -55.85 33.32 -22.36
C ILE A 122 -55.29 32.94 -20.98
N ARG A 123 -55.94 31.96 -20.32
CA ARG A 123 -55.57 31.52 -18.97
C ARG A 123 -54.17 30.89 -18.91
N ARG A 124 -53.82 30.03 -19.89
CA ARG A 124 -52.54 29.32 -19.89
C ARG A 124 -52.22 28.72 -21.26
N GLU A 125 -51.02 28.95 -21.74
CA GLU A 125 -50.36 28.27 -22.87
C GLU A 125 -49.12 27.56 -22.34
N THR A 126 -48.94 26.25 -22.60
CA THR A 126 -47.81 25.48 -22.07
C THR A 126 -46.98 24.87 -23.19
N ALA A 127 -45.70 25.24 -23.23
CA ALA A 127 -44.65 24.59 -23.99
C ALA A 127 -43.98 23.50 -23.15
N THR A 128 -43.77 22.34 -23.75
CA THR A 128 -43.01 21.23 -23.16
C THR A 128 -41.83 20.87 -24.04
N GLY A 129 -40.75 20.41 -23.43
CA GLY A 129 -39.60 19.87 -24.14
C GLY A 129 -38.88 18.84 -23.29
N ALA A 130 -38.29 17.85 -23.93
CA ALA A 130 -37.47 16.84 -23.27
C ALA A 130 -36.21 16.60 -24.09
N ALA A 131 -35.08 16.45 -23.41
CA ALA A 131 -33.78 16.20 -24.02
C ALA A 131 -33.00 15.18 -23.20
N SER A 132 -32.15 14.43 -23.88
CA SER A 132 -31.13 13.59 -23.28
C SER A 132 -29.79 14.29 -23.43
N VAL A 133 -29.15 14.62 -22.30
CA VAL A 133 -27.83 15.27 -22.28
C VAL A 133 -26.76 14.20 -22.10
N HIS A 134 -25.81 14.16 -23.03
CA HIS A 134 -24.70 13.23 -23.09
C HIS A 134 -23.39 13.98 -22.86
N GLY A 135 -22.70 13.69 -21.75
CA GLY A 135 -21.39 14.26 -21.45
C GLY A 135 -20.29 13.22 -21.54
N ASP A 136 -19.31 13.42 -22.42
CA ASP A 136 -18.07 12.62 -22.40
C ASP A 136 -17.01 13.40 -21.61
N VAL A 137 -16.49 12.79 -20.55
CA VAL A 137 -15.56 13.39 -19.59
C VAL A 137 -14.25 12.60 -19.55
N ARG A 138 -13.13 13.32 -19.69
CA ARG A 138 -11.77 12.81 -19.50
C ARG A 138 -11.10 13.49 -18.31
N LEU A 139 -10.78 12.74 -17.27
CA LEU A 139 -10.17 13.22 -16.03
C LEU A 139 -8.63 13.18 -16.10
N SER A 140 -7.96 14.10 -15.41
CA SER A 140 -6.50 14.07 -15.21
C SER A 140 -6.16 14.78 -13.90
N VAL A 141 -4.96 14.56 -13.39
CA VAL A 141 -4.42 15.30 -12.25
C VAL A 141 -3.10 15.93 -12.68
N ASN A 142 -2.93 17.21 -12.36
CA ASN A 142 -1.70 17.93 -12.62
C ASN A 142 -0.61 17.58 -11.58
N PRO A 143 0.68 17.83 -11.85
CA PRO A 143 1.77 17.56 -10.90
C PRO A 143 1.58 18.21 -9.52
N ASP A 144 0.88 19.33 -9.45
CA ASP A 144 0.56 20.09 -8.24
C ASP A 144 -0.65 19.54 -7.46
N TRP A 145 -1.20 18.39 -7.88
CA TRP A 145 -2.40 17.74 -7.35
C TRP A 145 -3.73 18.38 -7.75
N THR A 146 -3.72 19.33 -8.68
CA THR A 146 -4.96 19.96 -9.16
C THR A 146 -5.72 19.00 -10.09
N PRO A 147 -6.96 18.59 -9.75
CA PRO A 147 -7.79 17.80 -10.65
C PRO A 147 -8.19 18.63 -11.88
N THR A 148 -8.22 17.99 -13.04
CA THR A 148 -8.61 18.59 -14.31
C THR A 148 -9.56 17.66 -15.05
N ALA A 149 -10.45 18.24 -15.85
CA ALA A 149 -11.32 17.48 -16.73
C ALA A 149 -11.43 18.16 -18.08
N LYS A 150 -11.45 17.37 -19.15
CA LYS A 150 -11.94 17.79 -20.45
C LYS A 150 -13.34 17.23 -20.61
N VAL A 151 -14.28 18.10 -20.91
CA VAL A 151 -15.70 17.77 -21.04
C VAL A 151 -16.13 18.12 -22.45
N SER A 152 -16.89 17.23 -23.07
CA SER A 152 -17.64 17.55 -24.27
C SER A 152 -19.09 17.16 -24.04
N ILE A 153 -19.98 18.14 -24.06
CA ILE A 153 -21.42 17.92 -23.86
C ILE A 153 -22.13 17.93 -25.20
N ARG A 154 -23.00 16.95 -25.40
CA ARG A 154 -23.96 16.86 -26.51
C ARG A 154 -25.35 16.71 -25.92
N TYR A 155 -26.37 17.03 -26.70
CA TYR A 155 -27.74 16.80 -26.30
C TYR A 155 -28.55 16.39 -27.52
N ASP A 156 -29.54 15.55 -27.27
CA ASP A 156 -30.47 15.07 -28.27
C ASP A 156 -31.91 15.35 -27.78
N TRP A 157 -32.70 16.03 -28.59
CA TRP A 157 -34.11 16.29 -28.28
C TRP A 157 -34.91 14.98 -28.36
N THR A 158 -35.35 14.46 -27.22
CA THR A 158 -36.30 13.34 -27.16
C THR A 158 -37.73 13.82 -27.40
N THR A 159 -38.03 15.07 -27.05
CA THR A 159 -39.26 15.78 -27.42
C THR A 159 -38.89 17.23 -27.74
N PRO A 160 -38.89 17.62 -29.03
CA PRO A 160 -38.54 18.98 -29.43
C PRO A 160 -39.40 20.02 -28.70
N PRO A 161 -38.79 21.13 -28.23
CA PRO A 161 -39.51 22.16 -27.49
C PRO A 161 -40.60 22.76 -28.37
N GLY A 162 -41.83 22.77 -27.89
CA GLY A 162 -42.96 23.29 -28.66
C GLY A 162 -44.26 23.44 -27.89
N VAL A 163 -45.17 24.24 -28.47
CA VAL A 163 -46.54 24.46 -27.98
C VAL A 163 -47.53 23.71 -28.86
N THR A 164 -48.66 23.29 -28.29
CA THR A 164 -49.74 22.64 -29.05
C THR A 164 -50.86 23.62 -29.26
N LEU A 165 -51.04 24.07 -30.49
CA LEU A 165 -52.05 25.05 -30.90
C LEU A 165 -52.98 24.40 -31.92
N PHE A 166 -54.28 24.36 -31.63
CA PHE A 166 -55.31 23.82 -32.53
C PHE A 166 -54.99 22.39 -33.05
N GLY A 167 -54.47 21.52 -32.18
CA GLY A 167 -54.10 20.15 -32.53
C GLY A 167 -52.80 19.99 -33.32
N LYS A 168 -52.07 21.08 -33.59
CA LYS A 168 -50.76 21.07 -34.27
C LYS A 168 -49.65 21.54 -33.33
N ARG A 169 -48.54 20.80 -33.27
CA ARG A 169 -47.38 21.16 -32.46
C ARG A 169 -46.46 22.10 -33.24
N ILE A 170 -46.17 23.28 -32.68
CA ILE A 170 -45.22 24.25 -33.24
C ILE A 170 -43.92 24.14 -32.44
N THR A 171 -42.82 23.79 -33.09
CA THR A 171 -41.50 23.59 -32.46
C THR A 171 -40.62 24.82 -32.56
N PHE A 172 -39.77 25.06 -31.55
CA PHE A 172 -38.86 26.20 -31.48
C PHE A 172 -37.39 25.78 -31.28
N VAL A 173 -36.98 24.71 -31.97
CA VAL A 173 -35.66 24.05 -31.80
C VAL A 173 -34.51 25.04 -31.93
N ASP A 174 -34.44 25.80 -33.02
CA ASP A 174 -33.30 26.71 -33.30
C ASP A 174 -33.04 27.74 -32.18
N LYS A 175 -34.12 28.28 -31.59
CA LYS A 175 -34.02 29.25 -30.49
C LYS A 175 -33.58 28.57 -29.20
N ALA A 176 -34.02 27.34 -28.96
CA ALA A 176 -33.61 26.56 -27.81
C ALA A 176 -32.14 26.15 -27.91
N ASP A 177 -31.69 25.74 -29.10
CA ASP A 177 -30.31 25.33 -29.36
C ASP A 177 -29.31 26.47 -29.13
N GLN A 178 -29.62 27.68 -29.61
CA GLN A 178 -28.77 28.85 -29.39
C GLN A 178 -28.60 29.19 -27.90
N LYS A 179 -29.66 29.03 -27.11
CA LYS A 179 -29.62 29.27 -25.65
C LYS A 179 -28.88 28.16 -24.91
N LEU A 180 -29.09 26.91 -25.31
CA LEU A 180 -28.42 25.75 -24.72
C LEU A 180 -26.91 25.75 -24.96
N ALA A 181 -26.47 26.16 -26.15
CA ALA A 181 -25.05 26.26 -26.49
C ALA A 181 -24.28 27.16 -25.49
N GLY A 182 -24.86 28.29 -25.08
CA GLY A 182 -24.26 29.18 -24.09
C GLY A 182 -24.18 28.58 -22.68
N VAL A 183 -25.19 27.81 -22.27
CA VAL A 183 -25.20 27.10 -20.99
C VAL A 183 -24.17 25.97 -20.97
N ILE A 184 -24.09 25.21 -22.06
CA ILE A 184 -23.09 24.15 -22.24
C ILE A 184 -21.68 24.71 -22.15
N ALA A 185 -21.39 25.79 -22.89
CA ALA A 185 -20.07 26.45 -22.83
C ALA A 185 -19.73 26.96 -21.43
N GLY A 186 -20.73 27.45 -20.68
CA GLY A 186 -20.57 27.83 -19.27
C GLY A 186 -20.22 26.63 -18.37
N LEU A 187 -20.96 25.53 -18.50
CA LEU A 187 -20.71 24.29 -17.75
C LEU A 187 -19.34 23.69 -18.04
N GLU A 188 -18.94 23.66 -19.32
CA GLU A 188 -17.60 23.19 -19.73
C GLU A 188 -16.47 24.06 -19.14
N ARG A 189 -16.71 25.37 -18.98
CA ARG A 189 -15.77 26.29 -18.35
C ARG A 189 -15.73 26.18 -16.82
N ASP A 190 -16.88 25.94 -16.19
CA ASP A 190 -17.02 26.05 -14.73
C ASP A 190 -16.81 24.70 -14.02
N LEU A 191 -17.08 23.55 -14.67
CA LEU A 191 -16.82 22.22 -14.09
C LEU A 191 -15.35 22.01 -13.66
N PRO A 192 -14.33 22.41 -14.44
CA PRO A 192 -12.95 22.35 -13.98
C PRO A 192 -12.68 23.17 -12.70
N LYS A 193 -13.42 24.26 -12.44
CA LYS A 193 -13.27 25.04 -11.20
C LYS A 193 -13.88 24.30 -10.01
N GLU A 194 -15.06 23.72 -10.19
CA GLU A 194 -15.72 22.90 -9.17
C GLU A 194 -14.89 21.67 -8.79
N LEU A 195 -14.20 21.06 -9.76
CA LEU A 195 -13.26 19.96 -9.48
C LEU A 195 -12.07 20.39 -8.63
N ARG A 196 -11.65 21.67 -8.65
CA ARG A 196 -10.60 22.19 -7.76
C ARG A 196 -11.08 22.39 -6.33
N ALA A 197 -12.39 22.53 -6.12
CA ALA A 197 -12.97 22.57 -4.78
C ALA A 197 -12.90 21.21 -4.08
N LEU A 198 -12.67 20.12 -4.84
CA LEU A 198 -12.29 18.84 -4.27
C LEU A 198 -10.88 18.99 -3.69
N ASP A 199 -10.77 18.89 -2.37
CA ASP A 199 -9.49 18.90 -1.64
C ASP A 199 -8.70 17.60 -1.87
N ALA A 200 -8.38 17.30 -3.13
CA ALA A 200 -7.63 16.12 -3.54
C ALA A 200 -6.21 16.16 -2.95
N ARG A 201 -5.60 17.34 -2.89
CA ARG A 201 -4.28 17.55 -2.29
C ARG A 201 -4.30 17.26 -0.79
N GLY A 202 -5.30 17.75 -0.05
CA GLY A 202 -5.41 17.48 1.38
C GLY A 202 -5.68 16.02 1.70
N GLN A 203 -6.57 15.37 0.94
CA GLN A 203 -6.81 13.92 1.07
C GLN A 203 -5.54 13.11 0.78
N ALA A 204 -4.82 13.44 -0.29
CA ALA A 204 -3.55 12.79 -0.62
C ALA A 204 -2.47 13.07 0.43
N ALA A 205 -2.39 14.29 0.96
CA ALA A 205 -1.43 14.66 2.00
C ALA A 205 -1.70 13.91 3.32
N ALA A 206 -2.97 13.68 3.66
CA ALA A 206 -3.33 12.85 4.80
C ALA A 206 -2.84 11.40 4.62
N ALA A 207 -3.16 10.78 3.48
CA ALA A 207 -2.71 9.43 3.16
C ALA A 207 -1.17 9.31 3.07
N TRP A 208 -0.50 10.33 2.53
CA TRP A 208 0.96 10.38 2.44
C TRP A 208 1.63 10.35 3.81
N ARG A 209 1.14 11.14 4.76
CA ARG A 209 1.67 11.16 6.14
C ARG A 209 1.52 9.81 6.83
N GLU A 210 0.41 9.11 6.62
CA GLU A 210 0.19 7.77 7.19
C GLU A 210 1.09 6.69 6.56
N GLY A 211 1.68 6.95 5.39
CA GLY A 211 2.62 6.04 4.75
C GLY A 211 3.98 5.95 5.45
N PHE A 212 4.35 6.95 6.25
CA PHE A 212 5.56 6.98 7.07
C PHE A 212 5.30 6.18 8.35
N THR A 213 5.72 4.92 8.39
CA THR A 213 5.28 4.00 9.45
C THR A 213 6.28 2.90 9.73
N VAL A 214 6.27 2.43 10.98
CA VAL A 214 6.95 1.21 11.40
C VAL A 214 5.91 0.13 11.70
N LEU A 215 6.08 -1.04 11.09
CA LEU A 215 5.24 -2.23 11.25
C LEU A 215 6.00 -3.30 12.03
N GLN A 216 5.34 -4.01 12.94
CA GLN A 216 5.91 -5.20 13.56
C GLN A 216 5.64 -6.41 12.66
N LEU A 217 6.70 -7.12 12.26
CA LEU A 217 6.61 -8.34 11.45
C LEU A 217 6.65 -9.61 12.31
N ASN A 218 7.39 -9.57 13.41
CA ASN A 218 7.50 -10.64 14.39
C ASN A 218 7.66 -10.06 15.79
N GLU A 219 7.05 -10.68 16.79
CA GLU A 219 7.13 -10.24 18.19
C GLU A 219 8.22 -10.98 18.96
N ASP A 220 8.34 -12.30 18.77
CA ASP A 220 9.17 -13.15 19.62
C ASP A 220 10.36 -13.78 18.89
N ASN A 221 11.50 -13.81 19.58
CA ASN A 221 12.68 -14.61 19.23
C ASN A 221 13.23 -14.41 17.80
N PRO A 222 13.80 -13.24 17.46
CA PRO A 222 13.70 -11.92 18.08
C PRO A 222 12.56 -11.08 17.45
N PRO A 223 12.16 -9.95 18.08
CA PRO A 223 11.25 -9.00 17.44
C PRO A 223 11.81 -8.48 16.12
N VAL A 224 10.97 -8.33 15.11
CA VAL A 224 11.34 -7.82 13.78
C VAL A 224 10.42 -6.69 13.38
N TRP A 225 11.00 -5.58 12.94
CA TRP A 225 10.27 -4.36 12.56
C TRP A 225 10.59 -3.94 11.12
N LEU A 226 9.58 -3.53 10.37
CA LEU A 226 9.69 -2.99 9.03
C LEU A 226 9.37 -1.50 9.05
N ARG A 227 10.35 -0.65 8.74
CA ARG A 227 10.17 0.77 8.51
C ARG A 227 9.92 1.03 7.03
N ILE A 228 8.88 1.82 6.75
CA ILE A 228 8.48 2.22 5.40
C ILE A 228 8.57 3.74 5.31
N THR A 229 9.35 4.22 4.35
CA THR A 229 9.55 5.65 4.07
C THR A 229 9.17 5.94 2.62
N PRO A 230 7.96 6.48 2.36
CA PRO A 230 7.57 6.92 1.03
C PRO A 230 8.52 7.98 0.48
N THR A 231 8.88 7.89 -0.79
CA THR A 231 9.81 8.83 -1.46
C THR A 231 9.20 9.51 -2.68
N GLU A 232 8.34 8.81 -3.43
CA GLU A 232 7.65 9.37 -4.59
C GLU A 232 6.22 8.85 -4.70
N ILE A 233 5.35 9.65 -5.31
CA ILE A 233 3.98 9.25 -5.67
C ILE A 233 3.68 9.75 -7.09
N GLY A 234 3.00 8.90 -7.86
CA GLY A 234 2.72 9.11 -9.26
C GLY A 234 1.31 8.70 -9.64
N TYR A 235 0.91 9.15 -10.82
CA TYR A 235 -0.39 8.90 -11.42
C TYR A 235 -0.21 8.39 -12.84
N ALA A 236 -0.75 7.20 -13.10
CA ALA A 236 -0.68 6.53 -14.40
C ALA A 236 -2.04 6.48 -15.12
N GLY A 237 -2.91 7.45 -14.84
CA GLY A 237 -4.21 7.57 -15.50
C GLY A 237 -5.32 6.80 -14.79
N TYR A 238 -6.47 6.74 -15.45
CA TYR A 238 -7.61 5.94 -15.03
C TYR A 238 -8.21 5.21 -16.23
N ARG A 239 -8.96 4.16 -15.96
CA ARG A 239 -9.74 3.44 -16.96
C ARG A 239 -11.08 2.98 -16.39
N VAL A 240 -12.12 3.08 -17.21
CA VAL A 240 -13.44 2.51 -16.93
C VAL A 240 -13.46 1.09 -17.46
N VAL A 241 -13.76 0.14 -16.57
CA VAL A 241 -13.83 -1.30 -16.86
C VAL A 241 -15.17 -1.81 -16.34
N GLY A 242 -16.12 -2.05 -17.25
CA GLY A 242 -17.49 -2.40 -16.85
C GLY A 242 -18.12 -1.29 -16.01
N ARG A 243 -18.46 -1.58 -14.75
CA ARG A 243 -19.01 -0.61 -13.78
C ARG A 243 -17.99 -0.07 -12.77
N GLU A 244 -16.70 -0.27 -13.02
CA GLU A 244 -15.62 0.19 -12.16
C GLU A 244 -14.79 1.29 -12.82
N LEU A 245 -14.53 2.36 -12.06
CA LEU A 245 -13.49 3.32 -12.35
C LEU A 245 -12.20 2.85 -11.68
N ARG A 246 -11.18 2.50 -12.46
CA ARG A 246 -9.86 2.05 -11.97
C ARG A 246 -8.83 3.13 -12.21
N LEU A 247 -8.44 3.81 -11.15
CA LEU A 247 -7.38 4.80 -11.13
C LEU A 247 -6.05 4.14 -10.76
N THR A 248 -4.98 4.42 -11.48
CA THR A 248 -3.67 3.81 -11.21
C THR A 248 -2.77 4.82 -10.50
N ALA A 249 -2.61 4.63 -9.19
CA ALA A 249 -1.63 5.37 -8.40
C ALA A 249 -0.33 4.55 -8.29
N ILE A 250 0.79 5.24 -8.17
CA ILE A 250 2.11 4.62 -8.05
C ILE A 250 2.78 5.24 -6.84
N ALA A 251 3.34 4.43 -5.96
CA ALA A 251 4.09 4.90 -4.82
C ALA A 251 5.45 4.21 -4.80
N LYS A 252 6.52 4.97 -4.59
CA LYS A 252 7.83 4.42 -4.27
C LYS A 252 8.11 4.66 -2.80
N ALA A 253 8.68 3.65 -2.16
CA ALA A 253 9.08 3.72 -0.77
C ALA A 253 10.39 2.98 -0.56
N LEU A 254 11.17 3.47 0.41
CA LEU A 254 12.28 2.74 0.97
C LEU A 254 11.76 1.84 2.09
N THR A 255 12.15 0.58 2.06
CA THR A 255 11.87 -0.39 3.11
C THR A 255 13.14 -0.78 3.82
N GLN A 256 13.11 -0.76 5.15
CA GLN A 256 14.22 -1.11 6.02
C GLN A 256 13.74 -2.04 7.11
N THR A 257 14.50 -3.08 7.41
CA THR A 257 14.09 -4.07 8.40
C THR A 257 15.09 -4.11 9.55
N PHE A 258 14.56 -4.11 10.76
CA PHE A 258 15.29 -4.03 12.02
C PHE A 258 14.99 -5.27 12.85
N VAL A 259 16.03 -5.79 13.50
CA VAL A 259 15.95 -6.91 14.44
C VAL A 259 16.15 -6.36 15.85
N GLY A 260 15.27 -6.73 16.78
CA GLY A 260 15.30 -6.27 18.17
C GLY A 260 14.37 -5.09 18.42
N ASP A 261 14.89 -4.03 19.01
CA ASP A 261 14.10 -2.88 19.45
C ASP A 261 13.36 -2.19 18.30
N ARG A 262 12.18 -1.63 18.62
CA ARG A 262 11.38 -0.88 17.66
C ARG A 262 12.17 0.35 17.18
N PRO A 263 12.40 0.51 15.86
CA PRO A 263 13.03 1.71 15.34
C PRO A 263 12.11 2.93 15.51
N ALA A 264 12.70 4.12 15.56
CA ALA A 264 11.93 5.35 15.52
C ALA A 264 11.09 5.44 14.24
N ASP A 265 9.88 5.99 14.36
CA ASP A 265 9.03 6.26 13.20
C ASP A 265 9.72 7.28 12.27
N PRO A 266 9.62 7.08 10.94
CA PRO A 266 10.23 8.00 10.00
C PRO A 266 9.46 9.33 10.01
N THR A 267 10.19 10.44 9.98
CA THR A 267 9.59 11.79 9.96
C THR A 267 8.83 12.00 8.65
N PRO A 268 7.51 12.30 8.69
CA PRO A 268 6.74 12.55 7.48
C PRO A 268 7.25 13.77 6.71
N THR A 269 7.41 13.64 5.41
CA THR A 269 7.73 14.76 4.52
C THR A 269 6.44 15.37 3.95
N PRO A 270 6.48 16.64 3.48
CA PRO A 270 5.38 17.21 2.72
C PRO A 270 5.06 16.38 1.48
N LEU A 271 3.79 16.37 1.07
CA LEU A 271 3.33 15.68 -0.14
C LEU A 271 4.12 16.19 -1.37
N PRO A 272 4.91 15.33 -2.06
CA PRO A 272 5.67 15.75 -3.23
C PRO A 272 4.76 15.94 -4.45
N ASN A 273 5.27 16.55 -5.51
CA ASN A 273 4.53 16.67 -6.77
C ASN A 273 4.34 15.29 -7.42
N LEU A 274 3.20 15.12 -8.10
CA LEU A 274 2.88 13.88 -8.82
C LEU A 274 3.83 13.68 -10.00
N VAL A 275 4.45 12.51 -10.06
CA VAL A 275 5.24 12.07 -11.22
C VAL A 275 4.36 11.30 -12.22
N ARG A 276 4.56 11.55 -13.51
CA ARG A 276 3.96 10.75 -14.60
C ARG A 276 4.94 9.66 -15.00
N GLN A 277 4.97 8.54 -14.29
CA GLN A 277 5.83 7.42 -14.67
C GLN A 277 5.09 6.11 -14.43
N SER A 278 4.98 5.26 -15.46
CA SER A 278 4.53 3.88 -15.33
C SER A 278 5.75 2.96 -15.32
N LYS A 279 6.16 2.50 -14.13
CA LYS A 279 6.99 1.29 -14.01
C LYS A 279 6.08 0.13 -13.58
N GLN A 280 6.46 -1.10 -13.91
CA GLN A 280 5.73 -2.27 -13.41
C GLN A 280 5.80 -2.30 -11.87
N PRO A 281 4.69 -2.62 -11.17
CA PRO A 281 4.72 -2.82 -9.74
C PRO A 281 5.71 -3.91 -9.37
N HIS A 282 6.56 -3.63 -8.39
CA HIS A 282 7.24 -4.65 -7.62
C HIS A 282 7.27 -4.20 -6.16
N LEU A 283 6.53 -4.89 -5.30
CA LEU A 283 6.73 -4.77 -3.87
C LEU A 283 7.90 -5.69 -3.49
N THR A 284 8.94 -5.15 -2.88
CA THR A 284 10.12 -5.91 -2.46
C THR A 284 10.56 -5.48 -1.06
N PHE A 285 10.60 -6.41 -0.12
CA PHE A 285 11.14 -6.17 1.22
C PHE A 285 11.99 -7.36 1.66
N GLN A 286 12.92 -7.10 2.56
CA GLN A 286 13.79 -8.11 3.15
C GLN A 286 13.32 -8.41 4.57
N ILE A 287 13.23 -9.68 4.91
CA ILE A 287 12.78 -10.15 6.22
C ILE A 287 13.92 -10.96 6.84
N PRO A 288 14.46 -10.56 8.00
CA PRO A 288 15.29 -11.41 8.84
C PRO A 288 14.57 -12.70 9.17
N VAL A 289 15.25 -13.82 9.00
CA VAL A 289 14.99 -15.01 9.82
C VAL A 289 16.23 -15.25 10.65
N VAL A 290 16.07 -15.30 11.97
CA VAL A 290 17.20 -15.42 12.91
C VAL A 290 17.05 -16.73 13.67
N ALA A 291 18.10 -17.54 13.69
CA ALA A 291 18.24 -18.65 14.62
C ALA A 291 19.17 -18.22 15.76
N ASP A 292 18.62 -18.19 16.97
CA ASP A 292 19.34 -17.85 18.18
C ASP A 292 20.34 -18.96 18.55
N TYR A 293 21.58 -18.58 18.85
CA TYR A 293 22.63 -19.50 19.29
C TYR A 293 22.23 -20.27 20.56
N ALA A 294 21.48 -19.65 21.46
CA ALA A 294 21.03 -20.29 22.70
C ALA A 294 20.10 -21.49 22.45
N GLN A 295 19.48 -21.56 21.26
CA GLN A 295 18.67 -22.71 20.86
C GLN A 295 19.52 -23.86 20.28
N LEU A 296 20.68 -23.55 19.70
CA LEU A 296 21.60 -24.52 19.11
C LEU A 296 22.50 -25.20 20.16
N GLU A 297 22.90 -24.45 21.20
CA GLU A 297 23.79 -24.97 22.26
C GLU A 297 23.28 -26.26 22.92
N PRO A 298 22.00 -26.38 23.33
CA PRO A 298 21.48 -27.63 23.92
C PRO A 298 21.37 -28.79 22.91
N VAL A 299 21.16 -28.49 21.62
CA VAL A 299 21.11 -29.52 20.56
C VAL A 299 22.48 -30.16 20.41
N LEU A 300 23.53 -29.34 20.29
CA LEU A 300 24.91 -29.80 20.22
C LEU A 300 25.35 -30.55 21.48
N ALA A 301 25.04 -30.02 22.67
CA ALA A 301 25.36 -30.67 23.94
C ALA A 301 24.75 -32.09 24.04
N ARG A 302 23.48 -32.25 23.63
CA ARG A 302 22.81 -33.57 23.63
C ARG A 302 23.44 -34.54 22.64
N ALA A 303 23.82 -34.08 21.45
CA ALA A 303 24.45 -34.92 20.45
C ALA A 303 25.82 -35.43 20.90
N LEU A 304 26.66 -34.54 21.45
CA LEU A 304 27.96 -34.91 22.00
C LEU A 304 27.83 -35.87 23.19
N LYS A 305 26.83 -35.69 24.06
CA LYS A 305 26.56 -36.63 25.16
C LYS A 305 26.15 -38.02 24.64
N LYS A 306 25.33 -38.09 23.59
CA LYS A 306 24.96 -39.36 22.94
C LYS A 306 26.18 -40.03 22.29
N LEU A 307 27.05 -39.26 21.66
CA LEU A 307 28.29 -39.78 21.08
C LEU A 307 29.21 -40.35 22.15
N ALA A 308 29.46 -39.61 23.23
CA ALA A 308 30.25 -40.07 24.37
C ALA A 308 29.73 -41.40 24.95
N ALA A 309 28.40 -41.55 25.07
CA ALA A 309 27.78 -42.78 25.58
C ALA A 309 27.98 -44.00 24.66
N ARG A 310 28.15 -43.79 23.35
CA ARG A 310 28.48 -44.86 22.38
C ARG A 310 29.95 -45.26 22.43
N GLY A 311 30.81 -44.41 23.02
CA GLY A 311 32.26 -44.56 23.01
C GLY A 311 32.89 -43.83 21.84
N ILE A 312 34.09 -43.27 22.06
CA ILE A 312 34.88 -42.55 21.07
C ILE A 312 36.27 -43.18 21.02
N THR A 313 36.84 -43.34 19.82
CA THR A 313 38.20 -43.84 19.64
C THR A 313 39.02 -42.81 18.89
N ILE A 314 40.09 -42.31 19.52
CA ILE A 314 41.01 -41.38 18.88
C ILE A 314 41.95 -42.19 17.98
N PRO A 315 42.08 -41.85 16.68
CA PRO A 315 43.02 -42.53 15.79
C PRO A 315 44.44 -42.56 16.38
N ARG A 316 45.09 -43.73 16.40
CA ARG A 316 46.42 -43.99 16.97
C ARG A 316 46.56 -43.91 18.50
N ALA A 317 45.64 -43.28 19.23
CA ALA A 317 45.69 -43.19 20.70
C ALA A 317 44.74 -44.18 21.42
N GLY A 318 43.66 -44.60 20.77
CA GLY A 318 42.74 -45.62 21.28
C GLY A 318 41.47 -45.06 21.96
N PRO A 319 40.71 -45.91 22.68
CA PRO A 319 39.45 -45.53 23.29
C PRO A 319 39.59 -44.46 24.38
N VAL A 320 38.69 -43.48 24.37
CA VAL A 320 38.67 -42.35 25.30
C VAL A 320 37.32 -42.23 26.01
N ASP A 321 37.37 -42.02 27.32
CA ASP A 321 36.21 -41.63 28.10
C ASP A 321 36.12 -40.10 28.08
N ALA A 322 35.15 -39.57 27.35
CA ALA A 322 34.91 -38.14 27.22
C ALA A 322 33.60 -37.72 27.90
N LYS A 323 33.64 -36.61 28.64
CA LYS A 323 32.46 -35.94 29.20
C LYS A 323 32.41 -34.51 28.70
N PHE A 324 31.40 -34.22 27.89
CA PHE A 324 31.11 -32.88 27.37
C PHE A 324 30.18 -32.15 28.33
N ASP A 325 30.56 -30.94 28.72
CA ASP A 325 29.81 -30.06 29.63
C ASP A 325 29.27 -28.85 28.84
N ASP A 326 29.73 -27.64 29.18
CA ASP A 326 29.28 -26.36 28.66
C ASP A 326 29.60 -26.17 27.17
N VAL A 327 28.60 -25.71 26.42
CA VAL A 327 28.68 -25.37 25.00
C VAL A 327 28.31 -23.89 24.85
N THR A 328 29.13 -23.12 24.15
CA THR A 328 28.81 -21.74 23.79
C THR A 328 29.05 -21.50 22.31
N ILE A 329 28.10 -20.85 21.66
CA ILE A 329 28.17 -20.52 20.22
C ILE A 329 28.01 -19.02 20.04
N TYR A 330 28.88 -18.41 19.22
CA TYR A 330 28.75 -17.00 18.84
C TYR A 330 29.43 -16.70 17.50
N ALA A 331 29.13 -15.55 16.90
CA ALA A 331 29.82 -15.07 15.71
C ALA A 331 31.24 -14.56 16.02
N THR A 332 32.22 -14.94 15.19
CA THR A 332 33.60 -14.46 15.24
C THR A 332 34.03 -13.88 13.88
N THR A 333 35.27 -13.41 13.77
CA THR A 333 35.79 -12.75 12.56
C THR A 333 35.67 -13.63 11.31
N ASP A 334 35.73 -13.00 10.14
CA ASP A 334 35.72 -13.67 8.83
C ASP A 334 34.44 -14.48 8.54
N ASN A 335 33.29 -13.99 9.01
CA ASN A 335 31.98 -14.60 8.75
C ASN A 335 31.89 -16.04 9.29
N ARG A 336 32.50 -16.30 10.45
CA ARG A 336 32.55 -17.63 11.07
C ARG A 336 31.76 -17.67 12.38
N LEU A 337 31.37 -18.88 12.75
CA LEU A 337 30.94 -19.21 14.10
C LEU A 337 32.14 -19.66 14.91
N ALA A 338 32.18 -19.29 16.18
CA ALA A 338 33.03 -19.91 17.20
C ALA A 338 32.17 -20.82 18.08
N VAL A 339 32.66 -22.04 18.32
CA VAL A 339 31.99 -23.06 19.12
C VAL A 339 32.97 -23.47 20.23
N GLY A 340 32.65 -23.09 21.46
CA GLY A 340 33.46 -23.40 22.63
C GLY A 340 32.84 -24.52 23.43
N ILE A 341 33.56 -25.63 23.58
CA ILE A 341 33.08 -26.83 24.27
C ILE A 341 34.01 -27.14 25.42
N THR A 342 33.45 -27.20 26.63
CA THR A 342 34.18 -27.69 27.81
C THR A 342 34.11 -29.21 27.83
N VAL A 343 35.27 -29.86 27.89
CA VAL A 343 35.38 -31.32 27.88
C VAL A 343 36.33 -31.79 28.97
N GLU A 344 36.01 -32.94 29.53
CA GLU A 344 36.90 -33.76 30.32
C GLU A 344 37.16 -35.07 29.59
N ALA A 345 38.42 -35.43 29.39
CA ALA A 345 38.82 -36.62 28.64
C ALA A 345 39.86 -37.44 29.41
N LYS A 346 39.74 -38.77 29.33
CA LYS A 346 40.72 -39.73 29.88
C LYS A 346 40.92 -40.88 28.90
N LEU A 347 42.17 -41.13 28.52
CA LEU A 347 42.51 -42.32 27.72
C LEU A 347 42.37 -43.59 28.57
N ARG A 348 41.69 -44.61 28.03
CA ARG A 348 41.49 -45.88 28.74
C ARG A 348 42.78 -46.68 28.94
N SER A 349 43.79 -46.42 28.11
CA SER A 349 45.13 -47.00 28.26
C SER A 349 45.85 -46.54 29.54
N GLY A 350 45.39 -45.44 30.18
CA GLY A 350 46.00 -44.89 31.39
C GLY A 350 47.30 -44.12 31.16
N VAL A 351 47.77 -44.01 29.91
CA VAL A 351 49.04 -43.36 29.53
C VAL A 351 49.02 -41.85 29.78
N ILE A 352 47.86 -41.21 29.65
CA ILE A 352 47.66 -39.78 29.89
C ILE A 352 46.66 -39.60 31.03
N GLU A 353 47.00 -38.75 32.00
CA GLU A 353 46.09 -38.39 33.10
C GLU A 353 44.82 -37.69 32.60
N LYS A 354 43.76 -37.79 33.41
CA LYS A 354 42.49 -37.14 33.11
C LYS A 354 42.69 -35.64 32.92
N THR A 355 42.28 -35.14 31.76
CA THR A 355 42.46 -33.74 31.38
C THR A 355 41.12 -33.05 31.18
N ARG A 356 40.98 -31.84 31.71
CA ARG A 356 39.81 -30.98 31.50
C ARG A 356 40.23 -29.67 30.84
N GLY A 357 39.50 -29.24 29.82
CA GLY A 357 39.79 -28.01 29.11
C GLY A 357 38.61 -27.54 28.27
N ARG A 358 38.74 -26.32 27.74
CA ARG A 358 37.79 -25.77 26.76
C ARG A 358 38.46 -25.74 25.40
N VAL A 359 37.81 -26.36 24.42
CA VAL A 359 38.27 -26.37 23.03
C VAL A 359 37.38 -25.44 22.22
N TRP A 360 38.02 -24.63 21.38
CA TRP A 360 37.35 -23.71 20.47
C TRP A 360 37.48 -24.23 19.05
N LEU A 361 36.35 -24.34 18.36
CA LEU A 361 36.29 -24.59 16.93
C LEU A 361 35.74 -23.35 16.23
N THR A 362 36.13 -23.15 14.97
CA THR A 362 35.53 -22.16 14.08
C THR A 362 35.05 -22.81 12.81
N GLY A 363 33.91 -22.37 12.28
CA GLY A 363 33.33 -22.88 11.03
C GLY A 363 32.58 -21.81 10.27
N VAL A 364 32.45 -21.98 8.96
CA VAL A 364 31.72 -21.06 8.08
C VAL A 364 30.30 -21.60 7.90
N PRO A 365 29.26 -20.89 8.38
CA PRO A 365 27.89 -21.24 8.06
C PRO A 365 27.63 -20.98 6.58
N ASP A 366 26.99 -21.92 5.90
CA ASP A 366 26.57 -21.76 4.53
C ASP A 366 25.22 -22.42 4.23
N ASN A 367 24.53 -21.96 3.20
CA ASN A 367 23.35 -22.59 2.64
C ASN A 367 23.41 -22.67 1.11
N LYS A 368 22.81 -23.73 0.55
CA LYS A 368 22.59 -23.83 -0.90
C LYS A 368 21.71 -22.69 -1.37
N ALA A 369 21.84 -22.31 -2.65
CA ALA A 369 21.01 -21.26 -3.23
C ALA A 369 19.53 -21.56 -3.02
N ASN A 370 18.81 -20.59 -2.46
CA ASN A 370 17.38 -20.69 -2.14
C ASN A 370 17.00 -21.79 -1.13
N SER A 371 17.93 -22.26 -0.30
CA SER A 371 17.69 -23.28 0.73
C SER A 371 17.50 -22.65 2.12
N GLU A 372 16.61 -23.25 2.90
CA GLU A 372 16.39 -22.99 4.32
C GLU A 372 17.31 -23.84 5.21
N GLU A 373 17.97 -24.85 4.66
CA GLU A 373 18.96 -25.67 5.36
C GLU A 373 20.33 -24.98 5.37
N VAL A 374 20.87 -24.78 6.57
CA VAL A 374 22.21 -24.23 6.82
C VAL A 374 23.13 -25.35 7.30
N GLU A 375 24.28 -25.46 6.65
CA GLU A 375 25.38 -26.36 7.01
C GLU A 375 26.58 -25.56 7.51
N ILE A 376 27.44 -26.19 8.32
CA ILE A 376 28.73 -25.60 8.71
C ILE A 376 29.85 -26.27 7.92
N HIS A 377 30.61 -25.48 7.15
CA HIS A 377 31.80 -25.93 6.44
C HIS A 377 33.07 -25.45 7.13
N ASP A 378 34.20 -26.07 6.74
CA ASP A 378 35.55 -25.69 7.20
C ASP A 378 35.64 -25.55 8.73
N LEU A 379 35.13 -26.56 9.43
CA LEU A 379 35.19 -26.64 10.88
C LEU A 379 36.63 -26.98 11.31
N ARG A 380 37.30 -26.03 11.96
CA ARG A 380 38.71 -26.12 12.36
C ARG A 380 38.91 -25.70 13.81
N ILE A 381 39.89 -26.29 14.48
CA ILE A 381 40.25 -25.89 15.85
C ILE A 381 40.91 -24.51 15.80
N ALA A 382 40.51 -23.62 16.70
CA ALA A 382 40.94 -22.22 16.71
C ALA A 382 42.35 -22.00 17.30
N ALA A 383 43.05 -23.06 17.70
CA ALA A 383 44.37 -22.97 18.31
C ALA A 383 45.23 -24.22 18.12
N GLU A 384 46.53 -23.99 18.16
CA GLU A 384 47.58 -24.99 18.23
C GLU A 384 48.31 -24.84 19.58
N THR A 385 48.74 -25.97 20.15
CA THR A 385 49.43 -26.02 21.44
C THR A 385 50.48 -27.11 21.40
N ASP A 386 51.50 -26.94 22.23
CA ASP A 386 52.67 -27.78 22.39
C ASP A 386 52.61 -28.65 23.66
N ARG A 387 51.50 -28.58 24.43
CA ARG A 387 51.31 -29.35 25.67
C ARG A 387 50.58 -30.67 25.42
N GLU A 388 51.17 -31.79 25.82
CA GLU A 388 50.61 -33.15 25.64
C GLU A 388 49.16 -33.31 26.15
N ALA A 389 48.83 -32.76 27.32
CA ALA A 389 47.46 -32.81 27.87
C ALA A 389 46.45 -32.05 26.99
N VAL A 390 46.87 -30.94 26.37
CA VAL A 390 46.02 -30.17 25.46
C VAL A 390 45.98 -30.83 24.07
N ASN A 391 47.04 -31.55 23.68
CA ASN A 391 47.07 -32.39 22.48
C ASN A 391 46.03 -33.52 22.53
N LEU A 392 45.82 -34.17 23.69
CA LEU A 392 44.73 -35.16 23.84
C LEU A 392 43.36 -34.56 23.51
N LEU A 393 43.08 -33.35 24.00
CA LEU A 393 41.81 -32.67 23.71
C LEU A 393 41.73 -32.27 22.23
N ILE A 394 42.82 -31.75 21.66
CA ILE A 394 42.87 -31.40 20.23
C ILE A 394 42.64 -32.64 19.36
N ASP A 395 43.27 -33.78 19.67
CA ASP A 395 43.13 -35.02 18.90
C ASP A 395 41.72 -35.62 19.02
N LEU A 396 41.08 -35.49 20.18
CA LEU A 396 39.65 -35.80 20.35
C LEU A 396 38.79 -34.98 19.38
N PHE A 397 39.02 -33.67 19.28
CA PHE A 397 38.26 -32.80 18.36
C PHE A 397 38.70 -32.86 16.90
N LYS A 398 39.80 -33.56 16.59
CA LYS A 398 40.19 -33.95 15.22
C LYS A 398 39.62 -35.31 14.80
N THR A 399 38.99 -36.04 15.73
CA THR A 399 38.41 -37.36 15.43
C THR A 399 37.19 -37.19 14.52
N PRO A 400 37.11 -37.89 13.37
CA PRO A 400 36.05 -37.71 12.39
C PRO A 400 34.63 -37.84 12.96
N GLU A 401 34.42 -38.78 13.88
CA GLU A 401 33.13 -38.99 14.55
C GLU A 401 32.67 -37.78 15.37
N VAL A 402 33.61 -37.11 16.04
CA VAL A 402 33.35 -35.91 16.85
C VAL A 402 33.08 -34.72 15.96
N VAL A 403 33.93 -34.51 14.94
CA VAL A 403 33.76 -33.43 13.94
C VAL A 403 32.40 -33.54 13.26
N GLU A 404 32.03 -34.75 12.83
CA GLU A 404 30.76 -35.01 12.15
C GLU A 404 29.56 -34.82 13.08
N ALA A 405 29.65 -35.26 14.33
CA ALA A 405 28.60 -35.00 15.32
C ALA A 405 28.40 -33.50 15.58
N ILE A 406 29.48 -32.72 15.65
CA ILE A 406 29.40 -31.26 15.78
C ILE A 406 28.76 -30.66 14.53
N ARG A 407 29.26 -31.02 13.34
CA ARG A 407 28.77 -30.52 12.06
C ARG A 407 27.27 -30.76 11.89
N GLN A 408 26.82 -32.00 12.08
CA GLN A 408 25.39 -32.38 11.96
C GLN A 408 24.51 -31.69 13.00
N SER A 409 25.02 -31.45 14.21
CA SER A 409 24.24 -30.79 15.26
C SER A 409 24.14 -29.28 15.09
N LEU A 410 25.07 -28.69 14.31
CA LEU A 410 25.05 -27.29 13.93
C LEU A 410 24.32 -27.07 12.60
N THR A 411 24.00 -28.14 11.86
CA THR A 411 23.07 -28.06 10.74
C THR A 411 21.70 -27.65 11.27
N GLN A 412 21.19 -26.53 10.77
CA GLN A 412 19.90 -25.99 11.17
C GLN A 412 18.98 -25.94 9.95
N ASP A 413 17.80 -26.53 10.09
CA ASP A 413 16.70 -26.34 9.16
C ASP A 413 15.87 -25.14 9.63
N PHE A 414 15.95 -24.04 8.87
CA PHE A 414 15.19 -22.82 9.18
C PHE A 414 13.72 -22.91 8.78
N ALA A 415 13.23 -24.00 8.19
CA ALA A 415 11.87 -24.08 7.64
C ALA A 415 10.77 -23.70 8.65
N ARG A 416 10.90 -24.12 9.90
CA ARG A 416 9.92 -23.80 10.95
C ARG A 416 9.93 -22.32 11.33
N ASP A 417 11.12 -21.76 11.53
CA ASP A 417 11.28 -20.35 11.91
C ASP A 417 10.89 -19.45 10.75
N TYR A 418 11.24 -19.86 9.53
CA TYR A 418 10.80 -19.27 8.28
C TYR A 418 9.27 -19.24 8.20
N ASP A 419 8.58 -20.38 8.31
CA ASP A 419 7.13 -20.48 8.19
C ASP A 419 6.42 -19.58 9.21
N LYS A 420 6.95 -19.52 10.42
CA LYS A 420 6.44 -18.65 11.49
C LYS A 420 6.60 -17.18 11.12
N VAL A 421 7.81 -16.73 10.79
CA VAL A 421 8.11 -15.32 10.49
C VAL A 421 7.36 -14.86 9.24
N ILE A 422 7.34 -15.68 8.19
CA ILE A 422 6.63 -15.39 6.94
C ILE A 422 5.12 -15.38 7.14
N GLY A 423 4.58 -16.28 7.96
CA GLY A 423 3.18 -16.28 8.34
C GLY A 423 2.77 -15.00 9.09
N SER A 424 3.59 -14.57 10.06
CA SER A 424 3.38 -13.33 10.80
C SER A 424 3.52 -12.09 9.91
N ALA A 425 4.55 -12.04 9.06
CA ALA A 425 4.76 -10.96 8.11
C ALA A 425 3.58 -10.85 7.14
N ARG A 426 3.08 -11.98 6.59
CA ARG A 426 1.87 -12.00 5.75
C ARG A 426 0.69 -11.38 6.47
N LYS A 427 0.43 -11.75 7.72
CA LYS A 427 -0.68 -11.19 8.50
C LYS A 427 -0.52 -9.69 8.76
N ALA A 428 0.68 -9.25 9.13
CA ALA A 428 0.98 -7.86 9.46
C ALA A 428 0.81 -6.90 8.26
N ILE A 429 1.12 -7.38 7.05
CA ILE A 429 1.04 -6.56 5.82
C ILE A 429 -0.24 -6.79 5.01
N ALA A 430 -0.99 -7.88 5.26
CA ALA A 430 -2.09 -8.33 4.42
C ALA A 430 -3.15 -7.25 4.17
N ALA A 431 -3.54 -6.52 5.21
CA ALA A 431 -4.49 -5.43 5.09
C ALA A 431 -4.18 -4.31 6.10
N LYS A 432 -4.05 -3.08 5.62
CA LYS A 432 -3.88 -1.89 6.45
C LYS A 432 -4.84 -0.80 6.01
N ARG A 433 -5.60 -0.25 6.95
CA ARG A 433 -6.44 0.92 6.71
C ARG A 433 -5.58 2.18 6.82
N LEU A 434 -5.70 3.04 5.82
CA LEU A 434 -5.02 4.33 5.69
C LEU A 434 -6.11 5.41 5.50
N GLY A 435 -6.63 5.94 6.60
CA GLY A 435 -7.82 6.81 6.58
C GLY A 435 -9.06 6.18 5.90
N ASP A 436 -9.45 6.75 4.76
CA ASP A 436 -10.57 6.30 3.92
C ASP A 436 -10.16 5.23 2.90
N PHE A 437 -8.93 4.75 2.96
CA PHE A 437 -8.35 3.78 2.03
C PHE A 437 -8.04 2.46 2.74
N MET A 438 -8.16 1.34 2.03
CA MET A 438 -7.76 0.02 2.50
C MET A 438 -6.68 -0.55 1.60
N LEU A 439 -5.44 -0.57 2.08
CA LEU A 439 -4.31 -1.25 1.44
C LEU A 439 -4.44 -2.75 1.66
N ARG A 440 -4.29 -3.52 0.60
CA ARG A 440 -4.12 -4.97 0.63
C ARG A 440 -2.83 -5.36 -0.06
N VAL A 441 -2.06 -6.23 0.56
CA VAL A 441 -0.78 -6.72 0.02
C VAL A 441 -0.88 -8.22 -0.20
N ASN A 442 -0.43 -8.68 -1.36
CA ASN A 442 -0.31 -10.10 -1.67
C ASN A 442 1.13 -10.46 -2.01
N MET A 443 1.73 -11.33 -1.20
CA MET A 443 3.09 -11.82 -1.40
C MET A 443 3.07 -13.07 -2.28
N LYS A 444 3.78 -13.04 -3.41
CA LYS A 444 3.76 -14.11 -4.43
C LYS A 444 5.00 -14.99 -4.40
N GLN A 445 6.17 -14.38 -4.23
CA GLN A 445 7.44 -15.07 -4.33
C GLN A 445 8.29 -14.74 -3.10
N VAL A 446 9.01 -15.75 -2.63
CA VAL A 446 9.99 -15.61 -1.58
C VAL A 446 11.28 -16.27 -2.06
N THR A 447 12.41 -15.61 -1.84
CA THR A 447 13.74 -16.14 -2.19
C THR A 447 14.68 -16.00 -1.00
N HIS A 448 15.48 -17.02 -0.74
CA HIS A 448 16.44 -17.05 0.36
C HIS A 448 17.81 -16.52 -0.09
N GLY A 449 18.35 -15.60 0.69
CA GLY A 449 19.72 -15.12 0.59
C GLY A 449 20.71 -16.10 1.24
N ARG A 450 21.94 -15.61 1.44
CA ARG A 450 22.99 -16.37 2.12
C ARG A 450 22.85 -16.19 3.63
N VAL A 451 23.15 -17.25 4.38
CA VAL A 451 23.25 -17.18 5.84
C VAL A 451 24.49 -16.39 6.25
N VAL A 452 24.35 -15.57 7.29
CA VAL A 452 25.42 -14.74 7.86
C VAL A 452 25.39 -14.88 9.38
N PRO A 453 26.52 -15.19 10.04
CA PRO A 453 26.60 -15.16 11.49
C PRO A 453 26.67 -13.70 11.99
N THR A 454 25.84 -13.38 12.97
CA THR A 454 25.77 -12.04 13.60
C THR A 454 25.86 -12.16 15.12
N GLY A 455 25.98 -11.04 15.83
CA GLY A 455 26.09 -11.06 17.30
C GLY A 455 24.87 -11.66 18.00
N SER A 456 23.69 -11.57 17.37
CA SER A 456 22.41 -12.05 17.90
C SER A 456 21.99 -13.42 17.40
N GLY A 457 22.72 -14.05 16.47
CA GLY A 457 22.38 -15.37 15.92
C GLY A 457 22.81 -15.57 14.47
N LEU A 458 22.43 -16.72 13.91
CA LEU A 458 22.53 -16.99 12.48
C LEU A 458 21.39 -16.28 11.76
N PHE A 459 21.72 -15.44 10.80
CA PHE A 459 20.80 -14.61 10.07
C PHE A 459 20.64 -15.10 8.63
N LEU A 460 19.41 -15.36 8.20
CA LEU A 460 19.05 -15.65 6.83
C LEU A 460 18.21 -14.50 6.26
N ALA A 461 18.73 -13.79 5.26
CA ALA A 461 17.97 -12.75 4.56
C ALA A 461 16.93 -13.40 3.65
N VAL A 462 15.65 -13.11 3.90
CA VAL A 462 14.56 -13.55 3.04
C VAL A 462 14.04 -12.39 2.22
N GLN A 463 14.09 -12.47 0.90
CA GLN A 463 13.50 -11.46 0.03
C GLN A 463 12.09 -11.88 -0.39
N ALA A 464 11.12 -11.06 -0.05
CA ALA A 464 9.73 -11.23 -0.43
C ALA A 464 9.39 -10.32 -1.63
N ARG A 465 8.64 -10.85 -2.60
CA ARG A 465 8.08 -10.10 -3.74
C ARG A 465 6.59 -10.32 -3.90
N GLY A 466 5.86 -9.26 -4.28
CA GLY A 466 4.40 -9.31 -4.38
C GLY A 466 3.77 -8.14 -5.13
N ASP A 467 2.44 -8.06 -5.02
CA ASP A 467 1.63 -6.93 -5.47
C ASP A 467 0.83 -6.32 -4.31
N ALA A 468 0.27 -5.14 -4.56
CA ALA A 468 -0.66 -4.52 -3.62
C ALA A 468 -1.78 -3.78 -4.35
N SER A 469 -2.88 -3.56 -3.65
CA SER A 469 -4.04 -2.80 -4.12
C SER A 469 -4.57 -1.92 -3.00
N ILE A 470 -5.20 -0.79 -3.35
CA ILE A 470 -5.87 0.09 -2.39
C ILE A 470 -7.30 0.26 -2.85
N ALA A 471 -8.26 -0.08 -1.99
CA ALA A 471 -9.66 0.25 -2.24
C ALA A 471 -10.00 1.56 -1.54
N TYR A 472 -10.69 2.47 -2.24
CA TYR A 472 -11.33 3.60 -1.57
C TYR A 472 -12.56 3.07 -0.83
N GLN A 473 -12.56 3.23 0.48
CA GLN A 473 -13.60 2.78 1.39
C GLN A 473 -13.86 3.88 2.43
N PRO A 474 -14.52 4.97 2.01
CA PRO A 474 -14.74 6.12 2.87
C PRO A 474 -15.51 5.73 4.11
N ARG A 475 -15.08 6.26 5.25
CA ARG A 475 -15.88 6.12 6.47
C ARG A 475 -17.23 6.82 6.28
N PRO A 476 -18.32 6.31 6.86
CA PRO A 476 -19.53 7.09 6.98
C PRO A 476 -19.16 8.39 7.69
N ARG A 477 -19.21 9.52 6.99
CA ARG A 477 -19.13 10.81 7.67
C ARG A 477 -20.36 10.88 8.57
N ALA A 478 -20.15 11.03 9.88
CA ALA A 478 -21.21 11.50 10.76
C ALA A 478 -21.78 12.77 10.11
N ALA A 479 -23.10 12.82 9.94
CA ALA A 479 -23.76 13.93 9.26
C ALA A 479 -23.31 15.22 9.94
N SER A 480 -22.46 16.00 9.26
CA SER A 480 -22.19 17.37 9.67
C SER A 480 -23.53 18.07 9.61
N THR A 481 -24.06 18.41 10.78
CA THR A 481 -25.23 19.27 10.92
C THR A 481 -24.93 20.56 10.16
N LEU A 482 -25.47 20.66 8.96
CA LEU A 482 -25.56 21.90 8.21
C LEU A 482 -26.21 22.91 9.15
N HIS A 483 -25.41 23.87 9.59
CA HIS A 483 -25.85 25.00 10.38
C HIS A 483 -26.85 25.76 9.50
N THR A 484 -28.13 25.62 9.83
CA THR A 484 -29.18 26.40 9.19
C THR A 484 -29.05 27.81 9.76
N PRO A 485 -28.83 28.87 8.94
CA PRO A 485 -28.83 30.22 9.47
C PRO A 485 -30.25 30.54 9.94
N GLY A 486 -30.42 30.79 11.23
CA GLY A 486 -31.68 31.27 11.80
C GLY A 486 -32.03 32.66 11.26
N PRO A 487 -33.32 33.02 11.21
CA PRO A 487 -33.78 34.26 10.60
C PRO A 487 -33.25 35.47 11.38
N ALA A 488 -32.74 36.46 10.65
CA ALA A 488 -32.32 37.73 11.19
C ALA A 488 -33.49 38.40 11.93
N LYS A 489 -33.28 38.69 13.22
CA LYS A 489 -34.17 39.56 13.99
C LYS A 489 -33.86 41.00 13.59
N THR A 490 -34.85 41.67 13.01
CA THR A 490 -34.93 43.11 12.90
C THR A 490 -35.02 43.73 14.30
N ARG A 491 -34.14 44.69 14.58
CA ARG A 491 -34.36 45.78 15.53
C ARG A 491 -33.87 47.07 14.91
#